data_AF-A0A497FIF9-F1
#
_entry.id   AF-A0A497FIF9-F1
#
_cell.length_a   1.000
_cell.length_b   1.000
_cell.length_c   1.000
_cell.angle_alpha   90.00
_cell.angle_beta   90.00
_cell.angle_gamma   90.00
#
_symmetry.space_group_name_H-M   'P 1'
#
loop_
_entity.id
_entity.type
_entity.pdbx_description
1 polymer ?
#
loop_
_entity_poly.entity_id
_entity_poly.type
_entity_poly.pdbx_seq_one_letter_code
_entity_poly.pdbx_strand_id
1 'polypeptide(L)' 'MERMAEILKISSDKLVEEVMKLRKATGIPENLKKVGVSEEEIGKMVEEAMSYSRNLSNNPREVTPEDVEKIYRKAFT' A
#
# COMPACT_ATOMS: atom_id res chain seq x y z
N MET A 1 9.61 -2.57 6.31
CA MET A 1 10.34 -3.28 5.23
C MET A 1 11.77 -3.56 5.65
N GLU A 2 12.53 -2.57 6.12
CA GLU A 2 13.95 -2.71 6.50
C GLU A 2 14.23 -3.89 7.44
N ARG A 3 13.52 -4.00 8.58
CA ARG A 3 13.69 -5.14 9.50
C ARG A 3 13.42 -6.50 8.86
N MET A 4 12.43 -6.59 7.96
CA MET A 4 12.12 -7.83 7.26
C MET A 4 13.20 -8.15 6.20
N ALA A 5 13.66 -7.12 5.48
CA ALA A 5 14.72 -7.23 4.50
C ALA A 5 16.03 -7.69 5.16
N GLU A 6 16.34 -7.17 6.36
CA GLU A 6 17.46 -7.61 7.19
C GLU A 6 17.34 -9.09 7.59
N ILE A 7 16.18 -9.54 8.11
CA ILE A 7 15.94 -10.95 8.46
C ILE A 7 16.15 -11.86 7.25
N LEU A 8 15.65 -11.44 6.08
CA LEU A 8 15.75 -12.18 4.82
C LEU A 8 17.11 -12.00 4.13
N LYS A 9 18.01 -11.16 4.67
CA LYS A 9 19.33 -10.81 4.12
C LYS A 9 19.26 -10.31 2.68
N ILE A 10 18.28 -9.47 2.36
CA ILE A 10 18.10 -8.79 1.07
C ILE A 10 17.94 -7.28 1.25
N SER A 11 18.08 -6.48 0.18
CA SER A 11 17.81 -5.04 0.25
C SER A 11 16.31 -4.76 0.36
N SER A 12 15.94 -3.57 0.85
CA SER A 12 14.53 -3.12 0.89
C SER A 12 13.89 -3.12 -0.50
N ASP A 13 14.62 -2.68 -1.54
CA ASP A 13 14.14 -2.69 -2.92
C ASP A 13 13.91 -4.12 -3.40
N LYS A 14 14.81 -5.04 -3.06
CA LYS A 14 14.66 -6.44 -3.42
C LYS A 14 13.44 -7.06 -2.74
N LEU A 15 13.17 -6.70 -1.49
CA LEU A 15 11.97 -7.13 -0.78
C LEU A 15 10.70 -6.64 -1.49
N VAL A 16 10.67 -5.39 -1.96
CA VAL A 16 9.53 -4.87 -2.76
C VAL A 16 9.34 -5.71 -4.03
N GLU A 17 10.42 -5.99 -4.76
CA GLU A 17 10.36 -6.82 -5.98
C GLU A 17 9.77 -8.21 -5.72
N GLU A 18 10.22 -8.88 -4.66
CA GLU A 18 9.75 -10.22 -4.33
C GLU A 18 8.27 -10.23 -3.88
N VAL A 19 7.81 -9.19 -3.17
CA VAL A 19 6.38 -9.01 -2.87
C VAL A 19 5.56 -8.82 -4.16
N MET A 20 6.06 -8.03 -5.12
CA MET A 20 5.38 -7.82 -6.40
C MET A 20 5.35 -9.10 -7.26
N LYS A 21 6.41 -9.90 -7.24
CA LYS A 21 6.42 -11.22 -7.88
C LYS A 21 5.43 -12.18 -7.24
N LEU A 22 5.37 -12.21 -5.91
CA LEU A 22 4.41 -13.04 -5.18
C LEU A 22 2.98 -12.66 -5.54
N ARG A 23 2.65 -11.36 -5.53
CA ARG A 23 1.35 -10.84 -5.98
C ARG A 23 0.96 -11.36 -7.37
N LYS A 24 1.91 -11.33 -8.32
CA LYS A 24 1.68 -11.85 -9.68
C LYS A 24 1.48 -13.36 -9.69
N ALA A 25 2.26 -14.11 -8.92
CA ALA A 25 2.18 -15.57 -8.86
C ALA A 25 0.85 -16.08 -8.25
N THR A 26 0.24 -15.31 -7.36
CA THR A 26 -1.04 -15.65 -6.72
C THR A 26 -2.26 -15.12 -7.47
N GLY A 27 -2.07 -14.34 -8.53
CA GLY A 27 -3.18 -13.80 -9.33
C GLY A 27 -3.92 -12.63 -8.70
N ILE A 28 -3.37 -11.99 -7.66
CA ILE A 28 -3.97 -10.80 -7.05
C ILE A 28 -3.97 -9.65 -8.09
N PRO A 29 -5.08 -8.92 -8.30
CA PRO A 29 -5.14 -7.80 -9.26
C PRO A 29 -4.10 -6.69 -8.99
N GLU A 30 -3.69 -5.94 -10.04
CA GLU A 30 -2.57 -4.97 -9.93
C GLU A 30 -2.91 -3.63 -9.37
N ASN A 31 -4.18 -3.28 -9.47
CA ASN A 31 -4.61 -1.94 -9.21
C ASN A 31 -6.07 -1.96 -8.74
N LEU A 32 -6.46 -0.86 -8.11
CA LEU A 32 -7.78 -0.70 -7.53
C LEU A 32 -8.88 -0.75 -8.60
N LYS A 33 -8.59 -0.23 -9.80
CA LYS A 33 -9.53 -0.25 -10.93
C LYS A 33 -9.95 -1.67 -11.31
N LYS A 34 -9.03 -2.65 -11.31
CA LYS A 34 -9.34 -4.06 -11.64
C LYS A 34 -10.22 -4.75 -10.60
N VAL A 35 -10.35 -4.21 -9.40
CA VAL A 35 -11.26 -4.73 -8.35
C VAL A 35 -12.54 -3.91 -8.22
N GLY A 36 -12.79 -2.97 -9.14
CA GLY A 36 -14.05 -2.24 -9.24
C GLY A 36 -14.09 -0.89 -8.52
N VAL A 37 -12.98 -0.41 -7.99
CA VAL A 37 -12.90 0.94 -7.41
C VAL A 37 -12.97 1.99 -8.50
N SER A 38 -13.80 3.01 -8.32
CA SER A 38 -13.86 4.20 -9.17
C SER A 38 -12.94 5.31 -8.65
N GLU A 39 -12.55 6.25 -9.51
CA GLU A 39 -11.64 7.33 -9.11
C GLU A 39 -12.31 8.29 -8.11
N GLU A 40 -13.64 8.45 -8.21
CA GLU A 40 -14.45 9.28 -7.34
C GLU A 40 -14.51 8.74 -5.90
N GLU A 41 -14.30 7.43 -5.70
CA GLU A 41 -14.31 6.80 -4.37
C GLU A 41 -13.04 7.09 -3.57
N ILE A 42 -11.95 7.54 -4.20
CA ILE A 42 -10.64 7.76 -3.55
C ILE A 42 -10.76 8.70 -2.36
N GLY A 43 -11.53 9.80 -2.48
CA GLY A 43 -11.70 10.76 -1.38
C GLY A 43 -12.31 10.12 -0.14
N LYS A 44 -13.37 9.33 -0.32
CA LYS A 44 -14.01 8.58 0.78
C LYS A 44 -13.09 7.51 1.36
N MET A 45 -12.30 6.83 0.52
CA MET A 45 -11.32 5.85 0.97
C MET A 45 -10.22 6.49 1.83
N VAL A 46 -9.80 7.73 1.51
CA VAL A 46 -8.85 8.49 2.33
C VAL A 46 -9.45 8.78 3.71
N GLU A 47 -10.69 9.30 3.76
CA GLU A 47 -11.38 9.56 5.03
C GLU A 47 -11.50 8.28 5.89
N GLU A 48 -11.88 7.16 5.28
CA GLU A 48 -11.99 5.88 5.98
C GLU A 48 -10.63 5.37 6.48
N ALA A 49 -9.59 5.43 5.66
CA ALA A 49 -8.24 5.02 6.05
C ALA A 49 -7.70 5.85 7.21
N MET A 50 -7.99 7.16 7.23
CA MET A 50 -7.59 8.05 8.32
C MET A 50 -8.32 7.77 9.65
N SER A 51 -9.43 7.02 9.61
CA SER A 51 -10.14 6.58 10.82
C SER A 51 -9.44 5.41 11.55
N TYR A 52 -8.50 4.71 10.89
CA TYR A 52 -7.82 3.53 11.43
C TYR A 52 -6.66 3.89 12.37
N SER A 53 -7.00 4.54 13.49
CA SER A 53 -6.03 5.11 14.46
C SER A 53 -4.95 4.15 14.94
N ARG A 54 -5.29 2.87 15.18
CA ARG A 54 -4.31 1.84 15.60
C ARG A 54 -3.30 1.53 14.50
N ASN A 55 -3.72 1.43 13.25
CA ASN A 55 -2.81 1.12 12.14
C ASN A 55 -1.87 2.29 11.88
N LEU A 56 -2.41 3.51 11.91
CA LEU A 56 -1.66 4.74 11.68
C LEU A 56 -0.65 5.01 12.80
N SER A 57 -1.04 4.82 14.07
CA SER A 57 -0.14 5.04 15.22
C SER A 57 0.99 4.02 15.32
N ASN A 58 0.80 2.82 14.76
CA ASN A 58 1.84 1.78 14.69
C ASN A 58 2.68 1.84 13.41
N ASN A 59 2.36 2.74 12.47
CA ASN A 59 3.16 2.89 11.27
C ASN A 59 4.49 3.56 11.64
N PRO A 60 5.66 3.06 11.21
CA PRO A 60 6.96 3.66 11.52
C PRO A 60 7.14 5.08 10.96
N ARG A 61 6.22 5.57 10.13
CA ARG A 61 6.18 6.93 9.62
C ARG A 61 4.83 7.54 9.98
N GLU A 62 4.84 8.80 10.42
CA GLU A 62 3.63 9.59 10.48
C GLU A 62 3.01 9.68 9.07
N VAL A 63 1.69 9.52 8.99
CA VAL A 63 0.95 9.46 7.72
C VAL A 63 -0.08 10.56 7.72
N THR A 64 -0.06 11.41 6.69
CA THR A 64 -1.07 12.42 6.48
C THR A 64 -2.15 11.95 5.50
N PRO A 65 -3.33 12.59 5.46
CA PRO A 65 -4.35 12.30 4.44
C PRO A 65 -3.81 12.43 3.01
N GLU A 66 -2.92 13.38 2.75
CA GLU A 66 -2.29 13.59 1.44
C GLU A 66 -1.36 12.43 1.06
N ASP A 67 -0.69 11.81 2.03
CA ASP A 67 0.12 10.62 1.79
C ASP A 67 -0.75 9.43 1.39
N VAL A 68 -1.88 9.24 2.08
CA VAL A 68 -2.86 8.19 1.76
C VAL A 68 -3.43 8.41 0.36
N GLU A 69 -3.84 9.63 0.02
CA GLU A 69 -4.37 9.94 -1.32
C GLU A 69 -3.32 9.65 -2.41
N LYS A 70 -2.06 10.08 -2.21
CA LYS A 70 -0.97 9.79 -3.15
C LYS A 70 -0.77 8.29 -3.33
N ILE A 71 -0.88 7.49 -2.27
CA ILE A 71 -0.76 6.03 -2.34
C ILE A 71 -1.92 5.43 -3.15
N TYR A 72 -3.16 5.81 -2.86
CA TYR A 72 -4.32 5.30 -3.60
C TYR A 72 -4.27 5.69 -5.08
N ARG A 73 -3.89 6.93 -5.42
CA ARG A 73 -3.73 7.35 -6.82
C ARG A 73 -2.62 6.57 -7.54
N LYS A 74 -1.49 6.30 -6.87
CA LYS A 74 -0.43 5.45 -7.44
C LYS A 74 -0.86 4.00 -7.63
N ALA A 75 -1.78 3.51 -6.80
CA ALA A 75 -2.31 2.15 -6.88
C ALA A 75 -3.55 2.03 -7.80
N PHE A 76 -4.03 3.13 -8.38
CA PHE A 76 -5.28 3.12 -9.13
C PHE A 76 -5.18 2.47 -10.52
N THR A 77 -4.08 2.69 -11.24
CA THR A 77 -3.81 2.12 -12.58
C THR A 77 -2.41 1.57 -12.71
#